data_AF-A0A8X6QIJ6-F1
#
_entry.id   AF-A0A8X6QIJ6-F1
#
_cell.length_a   1.000
_cell.length_b   1.000
_cell.length_c   1.000
_cell.angle_alpha   90.00
_cell.angle_beta   90.00
_cell.angle_gamma   90.00
#
_symmetry.space_group_name_H-M   'P 1'
#
loop_
_entity.id
_entity.type
_entity.pdbx_description
1 polymer ?
#
loop_
_entity_poly.entity_id
_entity_poly.type
_entity_poly.pdbx_seq_one_letter_code
_entity_poly.pdbx_strand_id
1 'polypeptide(L)'
;MDEERRWVKGHKPSVFMQKCSYHSTFCPRNRLSYFQDLRYDNCITFNEHNNEMEALAVSDVGPNTGLILELKLQSMIYHPSTEAIRARVVIHHPNETPCVIHHPNESRRPGIQCES
;
A
#
# COMPACT_ATOMS: atom_id res chain seq x y z
N MET A 1 -22.59 -1.17 -0.89
CA MET A 1 -21.91 -0.37 0.14
C MET A 1 -21.04 0.63 -0.59
N ASP A 2 -21.27 1.91 -0.37
CA ASP A 2 -20.52 3.04 -0.95
C ASP A 2 -19.09 3.14 -0.37
N GLU A 3 -18.24 3.89 -1.05
CA GLU A 3 -16.79 3.99 -0.78
C GLU A 3 -16.48 4.55 0.62
N GLU A 4 -17.16 5.62 1.02
CA GLU A 4 -16.98 6.23 2.35
C GLU A 4 -17.25 5.20 3.46
N ARG A 5 -18.34 4.45 3.36
CA ARG A 5 -18.67 3.41 4.33
C ARG A 5 -17.67 2.26 4.35
N ARG A 6 -17.11 1.89 3.19
CA ARG A 6 -16.02 0.89 3.12
C ARG A 6 -14.79 1.42 3.84
N TRP A 7 -14.41 2.68 3.59
CA TRP A 7 -13.22 3.30 4.18
C TRP A 7 -13.30 3.38 5.71
N VAL A 8 -14.49 3.71 6.21
CA VAL A 8 -14.75 3.76 7.65
C VAL A 8 -14.60 2.38 8.30
N LYS A 9 -15.08 1.32 7.65
CA LYS A 9 -15.00 -0.05 8.16
C LYS A 9 -13.64 -0.70 8.00
N GLY A 10 -12.87 -0.22 7.04
CA GLY A 10 -11.59 -0.79 6.72
C GLY A 10 -10.52 -0.58 7.77
N HIS A 11 -9.42 -1.35 7.67
CA HIS A 11 -8.24 -1.16 8.48
C HIS A 11 -7.76 0.28 8.39
N LYS A 12 -7.53 0.93 9.53
CA LYS A 12 -7.05 2.31 9.56
C LYS A 12 -5.56 2.33 9.19
N PRO A 13 -5.13 3.13 8.21
CA PRO A 13 -3.72 3.22 7.85
C PRO A 13 -2.79 3.50 9.04
N SER A 14 -3.20 4.38 9.95
CA SER A 14 -2.45 4.71 11.17
C SER A 14 -2.37 3.58 12.20
N VAL A 15 -3.28 2.62 12.14
CA VAL A 15 -3.26 1.42 13.01
C VAL A 15 -2.45 0.31 12.35
N PHE A 16 -2.59 0.16 11.03
CA PHE A 16 -1.89 -0.84 10.24
C PHE A 16 -0.39 -0.55 10.13
N MET A 17 0.00 0.69 9.83
CA MET A 17 1.40 1.13 9.75
C MET A 17 1.80 1.85 11.04
N GLN A 18 2.47 1.13 11.94
CA GLN A 18 2.90 1.65 13.25
C GLN A 18 4.13 2.54 13.14
N LYS A 19 5.08 2.17 12.28
CA LYS A 19 6.27 2.98 11.99
C LYS A 19 6.56 2.99 10.50
N CYS A 20 7.07 4.12 10.04
CA CYS A 20 7.59 4.30 8.70
C CYS A 20 8.85 5.16 8.82
N SER A 21 9.97 4.66 8.29
CA SER A 21 11.17 5.46 8.12
C SER A 21 11.78 5.33 6.73
N TYR A 22 12.35 6.43 6.28
CA TYR A 22 13.12 6.54 5.05
C TYR A 22 14.38 7.34 5.36
N HIS A 23 15.56 6.84 4.96
CA HIS A 23 16.85 7.43 5.34
C HIS A 23 16.99 7.61 6.86
N SER A 24 16.54 6.62 7.65
CA SER A 24 16.56 6.66 9.12
C SER A 24 15.76 7.81 9.75
N THR A 25 14.91 8.49 8.98
CA THR A 25 14.01 9.55 9.46
C THR A 25 12.56 9.14 9.28
N PHE A 26 11.64 9.73 10.04
CA PHE A 26 10.21 9.45 9.87
C PHE A 26 9.76 9.78 8.44
N CYS A 27 8.97 8.89 7.84
CA CYS A 27 8.41 9.14 6.52
C CYS A 27 7.61 10.44 6.52
N PRO A 28 7.89 11.36 5.58
CA PRO A 28 7.15 12.60 5.51
C PRO A 28 5.72 12.35 5.03
N ARG A 29 4.74 12.96 5.69
CA ARG A 29 3.31 12.67 5.49
C ARG A 29 2.82 12.96 4.06
N ASN A 30 3.41 13.94 3.40
CA ASN A 30 3.11 14.30 2.01
C ASN A 30 3.65 13.27 0.99
N ARG A 31 4.41 12.27 1.44
CA ARG A 31 4.86 11.13 0.62
C ARG A 31 4.03 9.88 0.85
N LEU A 32 2.99 9.96 1.65
CA LEU A 32 2.05 8.88 1.91
C LEU A 32 0.72 9.25 1.27
N SER A 33 0.28 8.43 0.32
CA SER A 33 -1.07 8.50 -0.21
C SER A 33 -1.85 7.25 0.21
N TYR A 34 -3.16 7.36 0.12
CA TYR A 34 -4.05 6.29 0.52
C TYR A 34 -5.14 6.11 -0.53
N PHE A 35 -5.48 4.86 -0.78
CA PHE A 35 -6.57 4.51 -1.68
C PHE A 35 -7.27 3.27 -1.14
N GLN A 36 -8.44 2.95 -1.68
CA GLN A 36 -9.18 1.77 -1.29
C GLN A 36 -9.16 0.73 -2.40
N ASP A 37 -8.77 -0.49 -2.06
CA ASP A 37 -8.92 -1.67 -2.90
C ASP A 37 -10.11 -2.52 -2.43
N LEU A 38 -10.84 -3.12 -3.38
CA LEU A 38 -12.02 -3.92 -3.07
C LEU A 38 -11.69 -5.25 -2.38
N ARG A 39 -10.48 -5.77 -2.54
CA ARG A 39 -10.02 -7.03 -1.93
C ARG A 39 -9.09 -6.80 -0.74
N TYR A 40 -8.26 -5.77 -0.81
CA TYR A 40 -7.22 -5.46 0.19
C TYR A 40 -7.55 -4.28 1.10
N ASP A 41 -8.75 -3.71 0.95
CA ASP A 41 -9.27 -2.65 1.82
C ASP A 41 -8.43 -1.36 1.72
N ASN A 42 -8.26 -0.59 2.79
CA ASN A 42 -7.50 0.65 2.76
C ASN A 42 -5.99 0.38 2.59
N CYS A 43 -5.45 0.80 1.45
CA CYS A 43 -4.05 0.67 1.07
C CYS A 43 -3.26 1.94 1.39
N ILE A 44 -1.94 1.79 1.53
CA ILE A 44 -0.97 2.88 1.76
C ILE A 44 0.08 2.80 0.66
N THR A 45 0.32 3.91 -0.02
CA THR A 45 1.40 4.05 -1.01
C THR A 45 2.43 5.03 -0.47
N PHE A 46 3.70 4.67 -0.57
CA PHE A 46 4.82 5.57 -0.29
C PHE A 46 5.44 6.01 -1.59
N ASN A 47 5.78 7.30 -1.68
CA ASN A 47 6.54 7.87 -2.79
C ASN A 47 5.84 7.80 -4.16
N GLU A 48 4.52 7.96 -4.17
CA GLU A 48 3.76 8.22 -5.40
C GLU A 48 4.15 9.60 -5.96
N HIS A 49 4.35 9.68 -7.28
CA HIS A 49 4.58 10.95 -7.94
C HIS A 49 3.30 11.77 -7.93
N ASN A 50 3.39 13.01 -7.49
CA ASN A 50 2.33 13.99 -7.66
C ASN A 50 2.88 15.20 -8.41
N ASN A 51 2.02 15.96 -9.08
CA ASN A 51 2.44 17.10 -9.92
C ASN A 51 3.21 18.20 -9.15
N GLU A 52 3.23 18.13 -7.82
CA GLU A 52 3.85 19.11 -6.94
C GLU A 52 5.20 18.62 -6.37
N MET A 53 5.56 17.34 -6.56
CA MET A 53 6.68 16.73 -5.86
C MET A 53 7.30 15.53 -6.59
N GLU A 54 8.54 15.71 -7.03
CA GLU A 54 9.40 14.67 -7.60
C GLU A 54 9.57 13.48 -6.65
N ALA A 55 9.60 12.27 -7.19
CA ALA A 55 9.79 11.06 -6.41
C ALA A 55 11.13 11.07 -5.65
N LEU A 56 11.11 10.60 -4.41
CA LEU A 56 12.32 10.37 -3.61
C LEU A 56 13.18 9.30 -4.27
N ALA A 57 14.49 9.56 -4.29
CA ALA A 57 15.51 8.62 -4.71
C ALA A 57 16.49 8.38 -3.57
N VAL A 58 17.11 7.20 -3.58
CA VAL A 58 18.22 6.85 -2.68
C VAL A 58 19.53 7.05 -3.43
N SER A 59 20.52 7.69 -2.80
CA SER A 59 21.87 7.85 -3.37
C SER A 59 22.76 6.64 -3.11
N ASP A 60 22.48 5.90 -2.02
CA ASP A 60 23.32 4.83 -1.51
C ASP A 60 22.50 3.60 -1.12
N VAL A 61 23.05 2.42 -1.39
CA VAL A 61 22.43 1.15 -1.02
C VAL A 61 22.85 0.77 0.39
N GLY A 62 21.89 0.57 1.29
CA GLY A 62 22.16 0.12 2.65
C GLY A 62 20.88 -0.14 3.45
N PRO A 63 20.97 -0.88 4.57
CA PRO A 63 19.80 -1.23 5.37
C PRO A 63 19.12 -0.01 6.01
N ASN A 64 19.85 1.10 6.17
CA ASN A 64 19.37 2.32 6.82
C ASN A 64 18.97 3.43 5.82
N THR A 65 19.22 3.22 4.53
CA THR A 65 18.88 4.13 3.43
C THR A 65 17.59 3.71 2.71
N GLY A 66 17.06 2.53 3.00
CA GLY A 66 15.79 2.09 2.43
C GLY A 66 14.55 2.66 3.14
N LEU A 67 13.40 2.22 2.64
CA LEU A 67 12.11 2.31 3.34
C LEU A 67 12.02 1.18 4.37
N ILE A 68 11.76 1.52 5.63
CA ILE A 68 11.53 0.56 6.72
C ILE A 68 10.11 0.77 7.25
N LEU A 69 9.35 -0.31 7.30
CA LEU A 69 7.96 -0.32 7.76
C LEU A 69 7.80 -1.28 8.94
N GLU A 70 7.09 -0.85 9.97
CA GLU A 70 6.59 -1.72 11.03
C GLU A 70 5.07 -1.83 10.89
N LEU A 71 4.58 -3.02 10.54
CA LEU A 71 3.17 -3.27 10.26
C LEU A 71 2.53 -4.08 11.40
N LYS A 72 1.31 -3.69 11.79
CA LYS A 72 0.50 -4.37 12.79
C LYS A 72 -0.68 -5.08 12.13
N LEU A 73 -0.58 -6.41 12.08
CA LEU A 73 -1.69 -7.27 11.66
C LEU A 73 -2.61 -7.53 12.85
N GLN A 74 -3.86 -7.07 12.77
CA GLN A 74 -4.83 -7.22 13.85
C GLN A 74 -5.58 -8.56 13.74
N SER A 75 -4.91 -9.67 14.06
CA SER A 75 -5.46 -11.04 13.92
C SER A 75 -6.87 -11.23 14.49
N MET A 76 -7.17 -10.55 15.61
CA MET A 76 -8.46 -10.68 16.33
C MET A 76 -9.67 -10.14 15.57
N ILE A 77 -9.49 -9.30 14.56
CA ILE A 77 -10.61 -8.74 13.77
C ILE A 77 -10.83 -9.45 12.45
N TYR A 78 -10.00 -10.46 12.13
CA TYR A 78 -10.21 -11.30 10.95
C TYR A 78 -11.31 -12.32 11.21
N HIS A 79 -12.05 -12.65 10.16
CA HIS A 79 -13.09 -13.67 10.22
C HIS A 79 -12.46 -15.05 10.52
N PRO A 80 -13.09 -15.95 11.30
CA PRO A 80 -12.52 -17.26 11.63
C PRO A 80 -12.18 -18.13 10.41
N SER A 81 -12.84 -17.90 9.26
CA SER A 81 -12.56 -18.60 8.01
C SER A 81 -11.43 -17.96 7.17
N THR A 82 -10.76 -16.92 7.67
CA THR A 82 -9.65 -16.29 6.98
C THR A 82 -8.48 -17.26 6.92
N GLU A 83 -8.11 -17.69 5.72
CA GLU A 83 -7.07 -18.70 5.49
C GLU A 83 -5.69 -18.26 6.01
N ALA A 84 -5.35 -16.98 5.85
CA ALA A 84 -4.11 -16.43 6.37
C ALA A 84 -4.19 -14.93 6.65
N ILE A 85 -3.53 -14.51 7.73
CA ILE A 85 -3.38 -13.10 8.10
C ILE A 85 -2.05 -12.61 7.53
N ARG A 86 -2.09 -11.74 6.52
CA ARG A 86 -0.90 -11.30 5.78
C ARG A 86 -1.00 -9.83 5.39
N ALA A 87 0.15 -9.18 5.28
CA ALA A 87 0.31 -7.94 4.53
C ALA A 87 0.75 -8.26 3.10
N ARG A 88 0.40 -7.39 2.15
CA ARG A 88 0.91 -7.42 0.78
C ARG A 88 1.63 -6.12 0.50
N VAL A 89 2.81 -6.22 -0.12
CA VAL A 89 3.59 -5.09 -0.60
C VAL A 89 3.75 -5.25 -2.11
N VAL A 90 3.54 -4.15 -2.83
CA VAL A 90 3.74 -4.07 -4.29
C VAL A 90 4.72 -2.93 -4.55
N ILE A 91 5.75 -3.21 -5.35
CA ILE A 91 6.70 -2.20 -5.82
C ILE A 91 6.31 -1.86 -7.25
N HIS A 92 6.12 -0.58 -7.54
CA HIS A 92 5.74 -0.06 -8.85
C HIS A 92 6.49 1.24 -9.13
N HIS A 93 6.44 1.72 -10.38
CA HIS A 93 7.02 3.01 -10.70
C HIS A 93 6.20 4.15 -10.06
N PRO A 94 6.82 5.27 -9.62
CA PRO A 94 6.09 6.38 -8.98
C PRO A 94 4.94 6.97 -9.80
N ASN A 95 4.99 6.84 -11.13
CA ASN A 95 3.97 7.35 -12.06
C ASN A 95 2.87 6.32 -12.40
N GLU A 96 2.98 5.10 -11.87
CA GLU A 96 2.05 4.01 -12.15
C GLU A 96 1.11 3.80 -10.96
N THR A 97 -0.11 3.34 -11.25
CA THR A 97 -1.02 2.88 -10.22
C THR A 97 -0.59 1.50 -9.71
N PRO A 98 -0.62 1.23 -8.39
CA PRO A 98 -0.23 -0.07 -7.85
C PRO A 98 -1.13 -1.20 -8.39
N CYS A 99 -0.55 -2.11 -9.19
CA CYS A 99 -1.24 -3.28 -9.73
C CYS A 99 -1.23 -4.41 -8.67
N VAL A 100 -2.28 -4.50 -7.87
CA VAL A 100 -2.46 -5.59 -6.88
C VAL A 100 -2.92 -6.89 -7.58
N ILE A 101 -1.99 -7.61 -8.22
CA ILE A 101 -2.28 -8.82 -9.01
C ILE A 101 -3.10 -9.85 -8.21
N HIS A 102 -4.22 -10.28 -8.78
CA HIS A 102 -5.00 -11.43 -8.29
C HIS A 102 -4.47 -12.72 -8.97
N HIS A 103 -4.06 -13.75 -8.21
CA HIS A 103 -3.61 -15.05 -8.79
C HIS A 103 -4.73 -15.77 -9.58
N PRO A 104 -4.43 -16.81 -10.39
CA PRO A 104 -3.92 -16.77 -11.76
C PRO A 104 -4.96 -17.19 -12.81
N ASN A 105 -6.21 -17.48 -12.41
CA ASN A 105 -7.23 -18.09 -13.28
C ASN A 105 -8.35 -17.14 -13.70
N GLU A 106 -8.27 -15.85 -13.34
CA GLU A 106 -9.21 -14.88 -13.89
C GLU A 106 -8.66 -14.36 -15.21
N SER A 107 -9.03 -15.07 -16.28
CA SER A 107 -8.92 -14.64 -17.66
C SER A 107 -9.20 -13.14 -17.75
N ARG A 108 -8.16 -12.41 -18.18
CA ARG A 108 -8.17 -11.04 -18.72
C ARG A 108 -9.60 -10.56 -18.98
N ARG A 109 -10.22 -9.90 -18.01
CA ARG A 109 -11.36 -9.06 -18.32
C ARG A 109 -10.81 -7.92 -19.17
N PRO A 110 -11.26 -7.76 -20.43
CA PRO A 110 -10.85 -6.61 -21.23
C PRO A 110 -11.38 -5.37 -20.51
N GLY A 111 -10.47 -4.53 -20.00
CA GLY A 111 -10.81 -3.27 -19.31
C GLY A 111 -10.07 -2.97 -18.01
N ILE A 112 -9.25 -3.87 -17.46
CA ILE A 112 -8.29 -3.52 -16.39
C ILE A 112 -6.89 -3.53 -17.02
N GLN A 113 -6.55 -2.41 -17.64
CA GLN A 113 -5.23 -2.18 -18.22
C GLN A 113 -4.24 -1.89 -17.06
N CYS A 114 -3.33 -2.82 -16.76
CA CYS A 114 -2.03 -2.46 -16.17
C CYS A 114 -1.10 -2.24 -17.38
N GLU A 115 -1.07 -1.03 -17.96
CA GLU A 115 -0.19 -0.66 -19.08
C GLU A 115 0.84 0.38 -18.62
N SER A 116 2.09 0.14 -19.05
CA SER A 116 3.25 1.05 -19.00
C SER A 116 3.16 2.15 -20.03
#